data_AF-A0A8S0TRE9-F1
#
_entry.id   AF-A0A8S0TRE9-F1
#
_cell.length_a   1.000
_cell.length_b   1.000
_cell.length_c   1.000
_cell.angle_alpha   90.00
_cell.angle_beta   90.00
_cell.angle_gamma   90.00
#
_symmetry.space_group_name_H-M   'P 1'
#
loop_
_entity.id
_entity.type
_entity.pdbx_description
1 polymer ?
#
loop_
_entity_poly.entity_id
_entity_poly.type
_entity_poly.pdbx_seq_one_letter_code
_entity_poly.pdbx_strand_id
1 'polypeptide(L)'
;MGLNARDDNDVVKTLGKECRIVKEYFKRSGGKIMKGGAYNAFVNCKKRKSDKYKLGLIVILVYVLWATEENTFIDLWWLDLVDDLDRFETYPWGKFSFEYTISIFKREMGDKLKSSNV
;
A
#
# COMPACT_ATOMS: atom_id res chain seq x y z
N MET A 1 17.62 0.17 20.36
CA MET A 1 16.35 -0.57 20.51
C MET A 1 15.94 -1.05 19.13
N GLY A 2 16.07 -2.35 18.87
CA GLY A 2 15.73 -2.94 17.57
C GLY A 2 14.22 -3.08 17.43
N LEU A 3 13.64 -2.47 16.40
CA LEU A 3 12.26 -2.71 16.00
C LEU A 3 12.22 -4.13 15.39
N ASN A 4 11.76 -5.10 16.18
CA ASN A 4 11.60 -6.48 15.73
C ASN A 4 10.45 -6.56 14.72
N ALA A 5 10.77 -6.72 13.45
CA ALA A 5 9.85 -6.89 12.32
C ALA A 5 9.03 -8.21 12.33
N ARG A 6 8.93 -8.89 13.48
CA ARG A 6 8.28 -10.20 13.61
C ARG A 6 6.83 -10.15 14.12
N ASP A 7 6.37 -9.04 14.69
CA ASP A 7 5.01 -8.91 15.24
C ASP A 7 4.03 -8.17 14.32
N ASP A 8 4.51 -7.22 13.50
CA ASP A 8 3.64 -6.43 12.61
C ASP A 8 2.97 -7.29 11.52
N ASN A 9 3.62 -8.36 11.07
CA ASN A 9 3.13 -9.16 9.94
C ASN A 9 1.84 -9.94 10.25
N ASP A 10 1.64 -10.40 11.50
CA ASP A 10 0.44 -11.14 11.88
C ASP A 10 -0.71 -10.20 12.28
N VAL A 11 -0.41 -9.03 12.85
CA VAL A 11 -1.38 -7.95 13.07
C VAL A 11 -1.90 -7.40 11.73
N VAL A 12 -1.01 -7.14 10.77
CA VAL A 12 -1.34 -6.69 9.41
C VAL A 12 -2.21 -7.70 8.65
N LYS A 13 -1.91 -9.00 8.77
CA LYS A 13 -2.75 -10.07 8.18
C LYS A 13 -4.14 -10.16 8.80
N THR A 14 -4.29 -9.76 10.07
CA THR A 14 -5.56 -9.81 10.78
C THR A 14 -6.41 -8.56 10.47
N LEU A 15 -5.79 -7.38 10.38
CA LEU A 15 -6.43 -6.12 9.97
C LEU A 15 -7.01 -6.19 8.55
N GLY A 16 -6.26 -6.74 7.60
CA GLY A 16 -6.71 -6.87 6.21
C GLY A 16 -7.96 -7.73 6.00
N LYS A 17 -8.28 -8.63 6.95
CA LYS A 17 -9.44 -9.53 6.86
C LYS A 17 -10.76 -8.88 7.29
N GLU A 18 -10.73 -7.85 8.13
CA GLU A 18 -11.93 -7.17 8.62
C GLU A 18 -12.34 -5.96 7.78
N CYS A 19 -11.39 -5.39 7.02
CA CYS A 19 -11.57 -4.23 6.16
C CYS A 19 -12.77 -4.40 5.19
N ARG A 20 -13.72 -3.46 5.27
CA ARG A 20 -14.99 -3.53 4.52
C ARG A 20 -14.73 -3.43 3.02
N ILE A 21 -13.83 -2.55 2.59
CA ILE A 21 -13.48 -2.40 1.17
C ILE A 21 -12.91 -3.69 0.59
N VAL A 22 -12.06 -4.40 1.34
CA VAL A 22 -11.53 -5.71 0.95
C VAL A 22 -12.66 -6.71 0.79
N LYS A 23 -13.54 -6.80 1.78
CA LYS A 23 -14.72 -7.66 1.75
C LYS A 23 -15.69 -7.28 0.64
N GLU A 24 -15.79 -6.03 0.22
CA GLU A 24 -16.83 -5.61 -0.72
C GLU A 24 -16.38 -5.64 -2.19
N TYR A 25 -15.11 -5.28 -2.45
CA TYR A 25 -14.56 -5.13 -3.80
C TYR A 25 -13.58 -6.23 -4.20
N PHE A 26 -13.02 -6.97 -3.23
CA PHE A 26 -11.94 -7.92 -3.48
C PHE A 26 -12.25 -9.34 -2.97
N LYS A 27 -13.52 -9.72 -2.82
CA LYS A 27 -13.96 -11.05 -2.32
C LYS A 27 -13.25 -12.25 -2.96
N ARG A 28 -12.94 -12.16 -4.26
CA ARG A 28 -12.37 -13.26 -5.05
C ARG A 28 -10.83 -13.25 -5.12
N SER A 29 -10.17 -12.26 -4.50
CA SER A 29 -8.72 -12.10 -4.61
C SER A 29 -7.92 -12.96 -3.62
N GLY A 30 -8.58 -13.65 -2.68
CA GLY A 30 -7.91 -14.52 -1.70
C GLY A 30 -6.88 -13.79 -0.82
N GLY A 31 -7.05 -12.49 -0.60
CA GLY A 31 -6.11 -11.64 0.14
C GLY A 31 -4.92 -11.13 -0.70
N LYS A 32 -4.85 -11.45 -2.00
CA LYS A 32 -3.82 -10.96 -2.91
C LYS A 32 -4.40 -9.97 -3.90
N ILE A 33 -4.28 -8.68 -3.60
CA ILE A 33 -4.85 -7.61 -4.43
C ILE A 33 -3.73 -6.99 -5.26
N MET A 34 -3.80 -7.11 -6.58
CA MET A 34 -2.84 -6.48 -7.48
C MET A 34 -3.17 -4.99 -7.67
N LYS A 35 -2.13 -4.20 -8.00
CA LYS A 35 -2.22 -2.80 -8.44
C LYS A 35 -3.36 -2.54 -9.42
N GLY A 36 -3.35 -3.27 -10.54
CA GLY A 36 -4.39 -3.17 -11.58
C GLY A 36 -5.78 -3.56 -11.08
N GLY A 37 -5.86 -4.47 -10.10
CA GLY A 37 -7.12 -4.84 -9.45
C GLY A 37 -7.74 -3.67 -8.68
N ALA A 38 -6.93 -2.89 -7.96
CA ALA A 38 -7.42 -1.69 -7.26
C ALA A 38 -7.85 -0.58 -8.23
N TYR A 39 -7.09 -0.36 -9.30
CA TYR A 39 -7.48 0.59 -10.35
C TYR A 39 -8.81 0.20 -11.00
N ASN A 40 -8.97 -1.08 -11.37
CA ASN A 40 -10.22 -1.60 -11.92
C ASN A 40 -11.38 -1.46 -10.93
N ALA A 41 -11.16 -1.70 -9.64
CA ALA A 41 -12.18 -1.48 -8.61
C ALA A 41 -12.60 -0.01 -8.53
N PHE A 42 -11.65 0.93 -8.60
CA PHE A 42 -11.92 2.37 -8.60
C PHE A 42 -12.75 2.81 -9.81
N VAL A 43 -12.32 2.46 -11.03
CA VAL A 43 -13.00 2.87 -12.28
C VAL A 43 -14.42 2.29 -12.34
N ASN A 44 -14.58 1.03 -11.91
CA ASN A 44 -15.88 0.35 -11.94
C ASN A 44 -16.74 0.60 -10.68
N CYS A 45 -16.26 1.39 -9.72
CA CYS A 45 -17.03 1.69 -8.51
C CYS A 45 -18.23 2.61 -8.83
N LYS A 46 -19.41 2.01 -8.94
CA LYS A 46 -20.70 2.70 -9.14
C LYS A 46 -21.59 2.74 -7.90
N LYS A 47 -21.22 2.01 -6.83
CA LYS A 47 -22.09 1.79 -5.66
C LYS A 47 -22.20 3.00 -4.74
N ARG A 48 -21.08 3.45 -4.17
CA ARG A 48 -21.04 4.53 -3.16
C ARG A 48 -19.92 5.51 -3.45
N LYS A 49 -20.19 6.81 -3.27
CA LYS A 49 -19.19 7.88 -3.46
C LYS A 49 -18.03 7.77 -2.46
N SER A 50 -18.32 7.41 -1.21
CA SER A 50 -17.32 7.17 -0.15
C SER A 50 -16.32 6.09 -0.53
N ASP A 51 -16.80 4.99 -1.11
CA ASP A 51 -15.95 3.87 -1.47
C ASP A 51 -15.11 4.21 -2.70
N LYS A 52 -15.70 4.97 -3.65
CA LYS A 52 -14.95 5.49 -4.79
C LYS A 52 -13.82 6.41 -4.35
N TYR A 53 -14.05 7.26 -3.35
CA TYR A 53 -13.02 8.13 -2.78
C TYR A 53 -11.88 7.31 -2.16
N LYS A 54 -12.20 6.36 -1.29
CA LYS A 54 -11.23 5.44 -0.66
C LYS A 54 -10.44 4.62 -1.70
N LEU A 55 -11.12 4.03 -2.68
CA LEU A 55 -10.45 3.31 -3.78
C LEU A 55 -9.51 4.24 -4.57
N GLY A 56 -9.90 5.50 -4.75
CA GLY A 56 -9.06 6.53 -5.36
C GLY A 56 -7.81 6.83 -4.54
N LEU A 57 -7.92 6.94 -3.21
CA LEU A 57 -6.77 7.13 -2.32
C LEU A 57 -5.78 5.96 -2.41
N ILE A 58 -6.29 4.72 -2.46
CA ILE A 58 -5.43 3.54 -2.68
C ILE A 58 -4.71 3.62 -4.02
N VAL A 59 -5.42 4.00 -5.10
CA VAL A 59 -4.80 4.17 -6.42
C VAL A 59 -3.68 5.22 -6.34
N ILE A 60 -3.92 6.38 -5.73
CA ILE A 60 -2.89 7.42 -5.57
C ILE A 60 -1.70 6.89 -4.77
N LEU A 61 -1.94 6.26 -3.62
CA LEU A 61 -0.88 5.73 -2.77
C LEU A 61 0.00 4.74 -3.51
N VAL A 62 -0.63 3.82 -4.20
CA VAL A 62 0.03 2.68 -4.81
C VAL A 62 0.74 3.11 -6.11
N TYR A 63 0.12 3.95 -6.95
CA TYR A 63 0.71 4.39 -8.22
C TYR A 63 1.65 5.59 -8.09
N VAL A 64 1.37 6.53 -7.19
CA VAL A 64 2.15 7.78 -7.05
C VAL A 64 3.19 7.67 -5.94
N LEU A 65 2.79 7.29 -4.72
CA LEU A 65 3.72 7.30 -3.58
C LEU A 65 4.70 6.12 -3.62
N TRP A 66 4.21 4.93 -3.98
CA TRP A 66 5.03 3.73 -3.92
C TRP A 66 5.72 3.39 -5.24
N ALA A 67 5.19 3.88 -6.38
CA ALA A 67 5.72 3.72 -7.74
C ALA A 67 6.26 2.30 -8.08
N THR A 68 5.73 1.25 -7.43
CA THR A 68 6.16 -0.13 -7.65
C THR A 68 5.74 -0.64 -9.03
N GLU A 69 6.33 -1.74 -9.48
CA GLU A 69 5.94 -2.37 -10.74
C GLU A 69 4.46 -2.77 -10.78
N GLU A 70 3.90 -2.85 -11.98
CA GLU A 70 2.47 -3.05 -12.21
C GLU A 70 1.96 -4.40 -11.65
N ASN A 71 2.83 -5.42 -11.60
CA ASN A 71 2.53 -6.76 -11.09
C ASN A 71 2.74 -6.92 -9.58
N THR A 72 2.85 -5.83 -8.82
CA THR A 72 3.04 -5.89 -7.36
C THR A 72 1.70 -6.05 -6.64
N PHE A 73 1.68 -6.89 -5.60
CA PHE A 73 0.57 -6.98 -4.67
C PHE A 73 0.57 -5.78 -3.72
N ILE A 74 -0.61 -5.21 -3.49
CA ILE A 74 -0.83 -4.17 -2.49
C ILE A 74 -0.87 -4.83 -1.12
N ASP A 75 -0.10 -4.29 -0.18
CA ASP A 75 -0.20 -4.71 1.21
C ASP A 75 -1.60 -4.37 1.74
N LEU A 76 -2.25 -5.37 2.35
CA LEU A 76 -3.59 -5.22 2.92
C LEU A 76 -3.64 -4.15 4.03
N TRP A 77 -2.50 -3.86 4.66
CA TRP A 77 -2.39 -2.78 5.62
C TRP A 77 -2.77 -1.41 5.03
N TRP A 78 -2.44 -1.14 3.76
CA TRP A 78 -2.82 0.11 3.11
C TRP A 78 -4.33 0.22 2.91
N LEU A 79 -4.96 -0.90 2.59
CA LEU A 79 -6.41 -0.99 2.39
C LEU A 79 -7.15 -0.79 3.71
N ASP A 80 -6.63 -1.35 4.81
CA ASP A 80 -7.12 -1.10 6.16
C ASP A 80 -6.97 0.37 6.55
N LEU A 81 -5.78 0.95 6.34
CA LEU A 81 -5.50 2.35 6.63
C LEU A 81 -6.47 3.28 5.89
N VAL A 82 -6.79 3.03 4.63
CA VAL A 82 -7.72 3.88 3.86
C VAL A 82 -9.19 3.63 4.23
N ASP A 83 -9.53 2.48 4.81
CA ASP A 83 -10.89 2.25 5.30
C ASP A 83 -11.20 3.08 6.56
N ASP A 84 -10.16 3.45 7.33
CA ASP A 84 -10.23 4.41 8.43
C ASP A 84 -9.61 5.76 8.00
N LEU A 85 -10.46 6.66 7.49
CA LEU A 85 -9.99 7.95 6.97
C LEU A 85 -9.37 8.84 8.04
N ASP A 86 -9.83 8.80 9.29
CA ASP A 86 -9.25 9.60 10.37
C ASP A 86 -7.80 9.16 10.63
N ARG A 87 -7.56 7.85 10.59
CA ARG A 87 -6.22 7.28 10.69
C ARG A 87 -5.38 7.58 9.45
N PHE A 88 -5.97 7.55 8.26
CA PHE A 88 -5.29 7.90 7.01
C PHE A 88 -4.83 9.37 7.00
N GLU A 89 -5.68 10.30 7.43
CA GLU A 89 -5.42 11.75 7.41
C GLU A 89 -4.35 12.15 8.44
N THR A 90 -4.34 11.48 9.60
CA THR A 90 -3.33 11.69 10.64
C THR A 90 -2.06 10.87 10.45
N TYR A 91 -2.03 10.01 9.42
CA TYR A 91 -0.86 9.21 9.11
C TYR A 91 0.34 10.11 8.76
N PRO A 92 1.55 9.85 9.27
CA PRO A 92 2.70 10.73 9.07
C PRO A 92 3.32 10.55 7.66
N TRP A 93 2.56 10.86 6.62
CA TRP A 93 2.92 10.71 5.21
C TRP A 93 4.28 11.32 4.88
N GLY A 94 4.53 12.56 5.35
CA GLY A 94 5.80 13.24 5.07
C GLY A 94 7.02 12.48 5.57
N LYS A 95 6.93 11.92 6.79
CA LYS A 95 8.03 11.13 7.37
C LYS A 95 8.23 9.83 6.59
N PHE A 96 7.17 9.06 6.38
CA PHE A 96 7.27 7.77 5.70
C PHE A 96 7.67 7.89 4.23
N SER A 97 7.12 8.87 3.51
CA SER A 97 7.53 9.14 2.11
C SER A 97 8.99 9.54 2.05
N PHE A 98 9.47 10.41 2.95
CA PHE A 98 10.88 10.79 3.01
C PHE A 98 11.78 9.59 3.29
N GLU A 99 11.47 8.79 4.32
CA GLU A 99 12.23 7.59 4.67
C GLU A 99 12.26 6.58 3.51
N TYR A 100 11.13 6.36 2.83
CA TYR A 100 11.04 5.50 1.66
C TYR A 100 11.93 6.02 0.52
N THR A 101 11.81 7.30 0.16
CA THR A 101 12.64 7.93 -0.88
C THR A 101 14.13 7.79 -0.57
N ILE A 102 14.56 8.08 0.66
CA ILE A 102 15.97 7.92 1.08
C ILE A 102 16.42 6.45 0.99
N SER A 103 15.55 5.50 1.34
CA SER A 103 15.87 4.07 1.24
C SER A 103 16.13 3.62 -0.20
N ILE A 104 15.34 4.11 -1.16
CA ILE A 104 15.51 3.83 -2.59
C ILE A 104 16.83 4.42 -3.09
N PHE A 105 17.12 5.69 -2.78
CA PHE A 105 18.39 6.32 -3.18
C PHE A 105 19.60 5.59 -2.60
N LYS A 106 19.54 5.18 -1.32
CA LYS A 106 20.62 4.40 -0.70
C LYS A 106 20.84 3.06 -1.41
N ARG A 107 19.76 2.37 -1.78
CA ARG A 107 19.83 1.11 -2.53
C ARG A 107 20.51 1.32 -3.89
N GLU A 108 20.03 2.28 -4.67
CA GLU A 108 20.61 2.58 -5.99
C GLU A 108 22.08 3.00 -5.93
N MET A 109 22.45 3.84 -4.97
CA MET A 109 23.85 4.22 -4.77
C MET A 109 24.71 3.04 -4.34
N GLY A 110 24.21 2.19 -3.44
CA GLY A 110 24.90 0.97 -3.02
C GLY A 110 25.11 -0.03 -4.18
N ASP A 111 24.11 -0.18 -5.04
CA ASP A 111 24.18 -1.06 -6.20
C ASP A 111 25.17 -0.53 -7.26
N LYS A 112 25.21 0.79 -7.49
CA LYS A 112 26.21 1.44 -8.37
C LYS A 112 27.64 1.28 -7.87
N LEU A 113 27.88 1.42 -6.56
CA LEU A 113 29.20 1.24 -5.95
C LEU A 113 29.71 -0.21 -6.06
N LYS A 114 28.80 -1.19 -5.99
CA LYS A 114 29.15 -2.60 -6.22
C LYS A 114 29.45 -2.89 -7.69
N SER A 115 28.65 -2.32 -8.60
CA SER A 115 28.84 -2.47 -10.06
C SER A 115 30.12 -1.82 -10.58
N SER A 116 30.66 -0.80 -9.90
CA SER A 116 31.89 -0.11 -10.32
C SER A 116 33.18 -0.77 -9.83
N ASN A 117 33.09 -1.74 -8.91
CA ASN A 117 34.23 -2.48 -8.35
C ASN A 117 34.38 -3.88 -8.98
N VAL A 118 33.69 -4.14 -10.10
CA VAL A 118 33.78 -5.36 -10.91
C VAL A 118 34.31 -4.99 -12.29
#